data_AF-A0A098BRY4-F1
#
_entry.id   AF-A0A098BRY4-F1
#
_cell.length_a   1.000
_cell.length_b   1.000
_cell.length_c   1.000
_cell.angle_alpha   90.00
_cell.angle_beta   90.00
_cell.angle_gamma   90.00
#
_symmetry.space_group_name_H-M   'P 1'
#
loop_
_entity.id
_entity.type
_entity.pdbx_description
1 polymer ?
#
loop_
_entity_poly.entity_id
_entity_poly.type
_entity_poly.pdbx_seq_one_letter_code
_entity_poly.pdbx_strand_id
1 'polypeptide(L)'
;MGGIGPCTIPPIPHNGPGGRVYSALSPTRTRSAPDRNPRGHETGGLRAQAQEYVAELGVHHARGVPTVVHLRAFAVLGVVGATATATALVLGSAAGAQSSTALDGPPHPVGNGSAYTYVTVGPDGTPTAIGVRLDAAALDGLTSGLLPTTEAYVLDVPAGAPDTVVDHVTLDWNSHGHNPEHGFDQPHFDVHFYLVDTATVESIHPFVPGYLERAAKLPDPKYLPEGYAPSDPQPILGTVAKMGLHWLDTTEPHGHFTETVLQGSWDGRHIFIEPMMTRDWLASRPDLHEDLRQPSAYQQSGYYPTTYSVTWDDAAGQYVVELGGLTMREAS
;
A
#
# COMPACT_ATOMS: atom_id res chain seq x y z
N MET A 1 68.33 -13.21 1.93
CA MET A 1 68.05 -13.13 0.48
C MET A 1 66.78 -12.29 0.37
N GLY A 2 66.80 -10.96 0.26
CA GLY A 2 67.23 -10.15 -0.89
C GLY A 2 66.13 -10.21 -1.97
N GLY A 3 65.36 -9.18 -2.32
CA GLY A 3 65.23 -7.79 -1.87
C GLY A 3 63.95 -7.18 -2.48
N ILE A 4 63.57 -5.96 -2.08
CA ILE A 4 62.58 -5.13 -2.78
C ILE A 4 63.20 -3.74 -2.92
N GLY A 5 63.47 -3.33 -4.16
CA GLY A 5 64.01 -2.01 -4.52
C GLY A 5 62.91 -0.93 -4.60
N PRO A 6 63.28 0.37 -4.65
CA PRO A 6 62.35 1.47 -4.42
C PRO A 6 61.76 2.10 -5.69
N CYS A 7 60.52 2.59 -5.52
CA CYS A 7 59.94 3.87 -5.96
C CYS A 7 60.52 4.59 -7.20
N THR A 8 59.68 4.81 -8.23
CA THR A 8 59.83 5.94 -9.17
C THR A 8 58.48 6.41 -9.71
N ILE A 9 58.23 7.72 -9.58
CA ILE A 9 57.14 8.53 -10.15
C ILE A 9 57.57 9.03 -11.54
N PRO A 10 56.69 9.05 -12.57
CA PRO A 10 56.95 9.80 -13.81
C PRO A 10 56.37 11.23 -13.80
N PRO A 11 57.01 12.20 -14.49
CA PRO A 11 56.76 13.64 -14.33
C PRO A 11 55.68 14.23 -15.25
N ILE A 12 55.17 15.40 -14.81
CA ILE A 12 54.29 16.34 -15.53
C ILE A 12 55.11 17.16 -16.55
N PRO A 13 54.61 17.40 -17.77
CA PRO A 13 55.12 18.47 -18.63
C PRO A 13 54.26 19.75 -18.53
N HIS A 14 54.90 20.84 -18.11
CA HIS A 14 54.46 22.21 -18.36
C HIS A 14 55.04 22.72 -19.69
N ASN A 15 54.23 23.46 -20.47
CA ASN A 15 54.61 24.74 -21.07
C ASN A 15 53.39 25.41 -21.75
N GLY A 16 53.06 26.64 -21.33
CA GLY A 16 52.15 27.57 -22.04
C GLY A 16 52.87 28.27 -23.22
N PRO A 17 52.49 29.51 -23.66
CA PRO A 17 51.54 30.46 -23.06
C PRO A 17 50.60 31.19 -24.06
N GLY A 18 49.72 32.04 -23.50
CA GLY A 18 48.95 33.08 -24.21
C GLY A 18 47.44 32.82 -24.13
N GLY A 19 46.59 33.59 -23.46
CA GLY A 19 46.63 35.00 -23.13
C GLY A 19 45.44 35.68 -23.81
N ARG A 20 44.37 35.99 -23.05
CA ARG A 20 43.58 37.22 -23.17
C ARG A 20 42.42 37.24 -22.17
N VAL A 21 42.43 38.32 -21.42
CA VAL A 21 41.38 38.88 -20.57
C VAL A 21 40.26 39.41 -21.45
N TYR A 22 39.00 39.21 -21.06
CA TYR A 22 37.94 40.18 -21.35
C TYR A 22 37.10 40.41 -20.08
N SER A 23 37.15 41.65 -19.64
CA SER A 23 36.31 42.24 -18.61
C SER A 23 35.07 42.85 -19.26
N ALA A 24 33.96 42.81 -18.51
CA ALA A 24 32.81 43.72 -18.47
C ALA A 24 32.18 44.23 -19.77
N LEU A 25 30.84 44.20 -19.80
CA LEU A 25 29.98 45.35 -20.15
C LEU A 25 28.50 45.00 -19.89
N SER A 26 27.91 45.64 -18.88
CA SER A 26 26.50 46.09 -18.93
C SER A 26 26.52 47.55 -19.41
N PRO A 27 25.51 48.01 -20.18
CA PRO A 27 24.36 48.72 -19.60
C PRO A 27 23.06 48.38 -20.40
N THR A 28 21.82 48.78 -20.11
CA THR A 28 21.24 49.92 -19.39
C THR A 28 19.77 49.61 -19.11
N ARG A 29 19.25 50.31 -18.12
CA ARG A 29 17.89 50.31 -17.57
C ARG A 29 16.91 51.09 -18.46
N THR A 30 15.68 50.59 -18.64
CA THR A 30 14.49 51.45 -18.84
C THR A 30 13.29 50.90 -18.06
N ARG A 31 12.79 51.71 -17.13
CA ARG A 31 11.50 51.58 -16.44
C ARG A 31 10.35 51.74 -17.45
N SER A 32 9.20 51.11 -17.20
CA SER A 32 7.87 51.77 -17.00
C SER A 32 6.75 50.71 -16.92
N ALA A 33 6.02 50.70 -15.81
CA ALA A 33 4.62 50.21 -15.71
C ALA A 33 3.70 51.47 -15.69
N PRO A 34 2.35 51.41 -15.60
CA PRO A 34 1.42 50.27 -15.58
C PRO A 34 0.17 50.46 -16.49
N ASP A 35 -0.79 49.53 -16.37
CA ASP A 35 -2.24 49.80 -16.18
C ASP A 35 -3.26 49.33 -17.26
N ARG A 36 -4.39 48.85 -16.72
CA ARG A 36 -5.78 48.76 -17.25
C ARG A 36 -6.27 47.60 -18.13
N ASN A 37 -6.97 46.71 -17.42
CA ASN A 37 -8.28 46.13 -17.74
C ASN A 37 -9.28 47.15 -18.35
N PRO A 38 -10.11 46.71 -19.31
CA PRO A 38 -11.49 47.16 -19.38
C PRO A 38 -12.50 46.00 -19.32
N ARG A 39 -13.47 46.14 -18.40
CA ARG A 39 -14.79 45.52 -18.51
C ARG A 39 -15.60 46.24 -19.59
N GLY A 40 -16.49 45.50 -20.26
CA GLY A 40 -17.81 46.02 -20.67
C GLY A 40 -18.25 45.72 -22.10
N HIS A 41 -19.17 44.77 -22.23
CA HIS A 41 -20.47 44.78 -22.96
C HIS A 41 -20.84 43.32 -23.31
N GLU A 42 -21.92 42.75 -22.75
CA GLU A 42 -23.32 42.84 -23.23
C GLU A 42 -23.47 42.39 -24.69
N THR A 43 -24.45 41.62 -25.14
CA THR A 43 -25.71 41.03 -24.63
C THR A 43 -26.20 40.06 -25.72
N GLY A 44 -27.10 39.16 -25.36
CA GLY A 44 -27.91 38.37 -26.32
C GLY A 44 -27.56 36.89 -26.21
N GLY A 45 -28.43 36.00 -25.76
CA GLY A 45 -29.88 36.07 -25.70
C GLY A 45 -30.36 34.71 -26.17
N LEU A 46 -31.09 33.99 -25.32
CA LEU A 46 -32.14 33.05 -25.68
C LEU A 46 -32.82 32.57 -24.38
N ARG A 47 -33.92 33.27 -24.04
CA ARG A 47 -35.03 32.73 -23.27
C ARG A 47 -35.98 32.04 -24.26
N ALA A 48 -36.43 30.84 -23.94
CA ALA A 48 -37.79 30.32 -24.11
C ALA A 48 -37.80 28.83 -23.69
N GLN A 49 -38.48 28.47 -22.60
CA GLN A 49 -39.78 27.75 -22.55
C GLN A 49 -39.65 26.25 -22.88
N ALA A 50 -40.21 25.26 -22.17
CA ALA A 50 -41.42 25.14 -21.34
C ALA A 50 -41.19 24.03 -20.28
N GLN A 51 -41.65 24.13 -19.02
CA GLN A 51 -42.99 23.80 -18.46
C GLN A 51 -43.51 22.35 -18.65
N GLU A 52 -43.63 21.70 -17.49
CA GLU A 52 -44.61 20.69 -17.02
C GLU A 52 -44.83 19.35 -17.76
N TYR A 53 -44.60 18.26 -17.03
CA TYR A 53 -45.62 17.21 -16.91
C TYR A 53 -45.65 16.62 -15.49
N VAL A 54 -46.86 16.47 -14.97
CA VAL A 54 -47.23 16.01 -13.62
C VAL A 54 -47.45 14.49 -13.59
N ALA A 55 -47.19 13.95 -12.39
CA ALA A 55 -47.47 12.64 -11.80
C ALA A 55 -48.50 11.69 -12.44
N GLU A 56 -48.23 10.39 -12.30
CA GLU A 56 -49.28 9.40 -12.06
C GLU A 56 -48.84 8.36 -11.00
N LEU A 57 -49.61 8.32 -9.91
CA LEU A 57 -49.60 7.34 -8.84
C LEU A 57 -50.43 6.13 -9.27
N GLY A 58 -49.87 4.92 -9.13
CA GLY A 58 -50.59 3.65 -9.30
C GLY A 58 -50.53 2.80 -8.03
N VAL A 59 -51.36 3.12 -7.04
CA VAL A 59 -51.65 2.28 -5.89
C VAL A 59 -52.76 1.29 -6.28
N HIS A 60 -52.48 -0.02 -6.22
CA HIS A 60 -53.53 -1.03 -6.19
C HIS A 60 -53.73 -1.56 -4.76
N HIS A 61 -54.91 -1.24 -4.23
CA HIS A 61 -55.51 -1.83 -3.04
C HIS A 61 -56.37 -3.06 -3.43
N ALA A 62 -56.25 -4.16 -2.70
CA ALA A 62 -57.36 -5.06 -2.30
C ALA A 62 -56.79 -6.15 -1.36
N ARG A 63 -56.93 -6.00 -0.04
CA ARG A 63 -58.04 -6.50 0.83
C ARG A 63 -58.11 -8.03 0.97
N GLY A 64 -57.90 -8.52 2.21
CA GLY A 64 -58.36 -9.85 2.66
C GLY A 64 -57.64 -10.42 3.89
N VAL A 65 -58.13 -10.08 5.09
CA VAL A 65 -57.86 -10.70 6.42
C VAL A 65 -59.03 -11.71 6.66
N PRO A 66 -58.93 -12.88 7.35
CA PRO A 66 -58.45 -12.95 8.73
C PRO A 66 -57.70 -14.21 9.25
N THR A 67 -56.96 -13.90 10.30
CA THR A 67 -56.59 -14.64 11.53
C THR A 67 -57.41 -15.90 11.85
N VAL A 68 -56.70 -16.99 12.20
CA VAL A 68 -57.19 -18.00 13.15
C VAL A 68 -56.08 -18.34 14.15
N VAL A 69 -56.27 -17.90 15.38
CA VAL A 69 -55.57 -18.36 16.59
C VAL A 69 -56.30 -19.62 17.07
N HIS A 70 -55.57 -20.71 17.26
CA HIS A 70 -56.05 -21.84 18.05
C HIS A 70 -55.06 -22.16 19.17
N LEU A 71 -55.32 -21.58 20.35
CA LEU A 71 -54.96 -22.20 21.62
C LEU A 71 -55.77 -23.48 21.76
N ARG A 72 -55.12 -24.62 21.98
CA ARG A 72 -55.72 -25.78 22.62
C ARG A 72 -54.88 -26.18 23.82
N ALA A 73 -55.35 -25.78 24.99
CA ALA A 73 -55.00 -26.43 26.24
C ALA A 73 -55.81 -27.72 26.36
N PHE A 74 -55.14 -28.84 26.59
CA PHE A 74 -55.73 -30.03 27.19
C PHE A 74 -54.78 -30.52 28.28
N ALA A 75 -55.26 -30.44 29.52
CA ALA A 75 -54.75 -31.24 30.63
C ALA A 75 -55.33 -32.66 30.51
N VAL A 76 -54.58 -33.68 30.94
CA VAL A 76 -54.98 -34.70 31.93
C VAL A 76 -53.94 -35.84 32.01
N LEU A 77 -53.50 -36.08 33.25
CA LEU A 77 -52.96 -37.28 33.92
C LEU A 77 -52.13 -38.34 33.14
N GLY A 78 -50.87 -38.44 33.55
CA GLY A 78 -50.44 -39.50 34.49
C GLY A 78 -49.83 -40.76 33.91
N VAL A 79 -48.51 -40.95 34.08
CA VAL A 79 -47.88 -42.24 34.45
C VAL A 79 -46.59 -41.92 35.22
N VAL A 80 -46.45 -42.55 36.39
CA VAL A 80 -45.25 -42.59 37.21
C VAL A 80 -44.18 -43.40 36.47
N GLY A 81 -43.07 -42.77 36.12
CA GLY A 81 -41.86 -43.42 35.61
C GLY A 81 -40.64 -42.79 36.27
N ALA A 82 -40.06 -43.48 37.23
CA ALA A 82 -38.83 -43.06 37.89
C ALA A 82 -37.66 -43.15 36.88
N THR A 83 -37.24 -42.02 36.34
CA THR A 83 -35.98 -41.87 35.61
C THR A 83 -35.02 -41.06 36.46
N ALA A 84 -33.99 -41.74 36.98
CA ALA A 84 -32.85 -41.09 37.63
C ALA A 84 -32.09 -40.28 36.56
N THR A 85 -32.36 -38.97 36.50
CA THR A 85 -31.58 -38.03 35.70
C THR A 85 -30.40 -37.59 36.55
N ALA A 86 -29.24 -38.18 36.29
CA ALA A 86 -27.97 -37.64 36.75
C ALA A 86 -27.72 -36.34 36.01
N THR A 87 -28.00 -35.20 36.65
CA THR A 87 -27.59 -33.89 36.16
C THR A 87 -26.07 -33.80 36.30
N ALA A 88 -25.35 -34.21 35.26
CA ALA A 88 -23.94 -33.88 35.12
C ALA A 88 -23.84 -32.37 34.91
N LEU A 89 -23.37 -31.66 35.94
CA LEU A 89 -22.97 -30.26 35.84
C LEU A 89 -21.70 -30.23 34.97
N VAL A 90 -21.87 -30.18 33.65
CA VAL A 90 -20.77 -29.83 32.75
C VAL A 90 -20.51 -28.35 33.00
N LEU A 91 -19.49 -28.08 33.82
CA LEU A 91 -18.79 -26.79 33.80
C LEU A 91 -18.16 -26.69 32.42
N GLY A 92 -18.95 -26.24 31.45
CA GLY A 92 -18.45 -25.78 30.18
C GLY A 92 -17.61 -24.56 30.48
N SER A 93 -16.29 -24.75 30.55
CA SER A 93 -15.36 -23.66 30.32
C SER A 93 -15.67 -23.14 28.94
N ALA A 94 -16.50 -22.11 28.86
CA ALA A 94 -16.47 -21.20 27.75
C ALA A 94 -15.04 -20.66 27.76
N ALA A 95 -14.16 -21.28 26.98
CA ALA A 95 -12.96 -20.60 26.51
C ALA A 95 -13.52 -19.34 25.86
N GLY A 96 -13.42 -18.22 26.57
CA GLY A 96 -13.83 -16.93 26.03
C GLY A 96 -13.17 -16.83 24.68
N ALA A 97 -13.96 -16.58 23.63
CA ALA A 97 -13.42 -16.18 22.35
C ALA A 97 -12.59 -14.95 22.66
N GLN A 98 -11.29 -15.15 22.81
CA GLN A 98 -10.42 -14.06 23.16
C GLN A 98 -10.35 -13.21 21.89
N SER A 99 -11.00 -12.05 21.94
CA SER A 99 -11.18 -11.21 20.76
C SER A 99 -9.86 -10.51 20.43
N SER A 100 -9.46 -10.59 19.17
CA SER A 100 -8.44 -9.68 18.64
C SER A 100 -8.99 -8.25 18.62
N THR A 101 -8.10 -7.27 18.71
CA THR A 101 -8.45 -5.85 18.65
C THR A 101 -7.62 -5.18 17.56
N ALA A 102 -8.25 -4.41 16.69
CA ALA A 102 -7.55 -3.55 15.74
C ALA A 102 -7.22 -2.21 16.39
N LEU A 103 -5.99 -1.75 16.22
CA LEU A 103 -5.55 -0.40 16.52
C LEU A 103 -5.40 0.33 15.19
N ASP A 104 -6.10 1.44 15.03
CA ASP A 104 -6.10 2.21 13.78
C ASP A 104 -5.11 3.38 13.84
N GLY A 105 -4.42 3.60 12.73
CA GLY A 105 -3.57 4.75 12.50
C GLY A 105 -4.38 6.00 12.15
N PRO A 106 -3.74 7.18 12.07
CA PRO A 106 -4.41 8.39 11.65
C PRO A 106 -4.85 8.31 10.18
N PRO A 107 -6.08 8.76 9.84
CA PRO A 107 -6.54 8.82 8.45
C PRO A 107 -5.78 9.86 7.64
N HIS A 108 -5.34 9.46 6.45
CA HIS A 108 -4.76 10.33 5.43
C HIS A 108 -5.76 10.51 4.27
N PRO A 109 -6.04 11.75 3.81
CA PRO A 109 -6.89 11.96 2.63
C PRO A 109 -6.28 11.33 1.38
N VAL A 110 -7.09 10.58 0.62
CA VAL A 110 -6.73 9.96 -0.66
C VAL A 110 -7.97 9.98 -1.56
N GLY A 111 -7.85 10.56 -2.75
CA GLY A 111 -9.01 10.77 -3.62
C GLY A 111 -10.13 11.54 -2.91
N ASN A 112 -11.36 11.02 -2.95
CA ASN A 112 -12.52 11.54 -2.23
C ASN A 112 -12.73 10.88 -0.85
N GLY A 113 -11.84 9.99 -0.43
CA GLY A 113 -11.92 9.25 0.84
C GLY A 113 -10.66 9.42 1.67
N SER A 114 -10.41 8.44 2.53
CA SER A 114 -9.16 8.34 3.30
C SER A 114 -8.55 6.94 3.20
N ALA A 115 -7.26 6.87 3.49
CA ALA A 115 -6.54 5.64 3.76
C ALA A 115 -5.82 5.72 5.11
N TYR A 116 -5.67 4.59 5.80
CA TYR A 116 -4.91 4.51 7.05
C TYR A 116 -4.39 3.09 7.29
N THR A 117 -3.32 2.97 8.07
CA THR A 117 -2.86 1.66 8.53
C THR A 117 -3.67 1.17 9.73
N TYR A 118 -3.64 -0.13 9.97
CA TYR A 118 -4.07 -0.72 11.25
C TYR A 118 -3.12 -1.85 11.65
N VAL A 119 -3.10 -2.18 12.94
CA VAL A 119 -2.46 -3.39 13.47
C VAL A 119 -3.49 -4.18 14.24
N THR A 120 -3.67 -5.45 13.88
CA THR A 120 -4.50 -6.38 14.67
C THR A 120 -3.65 -7.00 15.76
N VAL A 121 -4.11 -6.87 17.00
CA VAL A 121 -3.46 -7.42 18.19
C VAL A 121 -4.26 -8.60 18.69
N GLY A 122 -3.56 -9.73 18.82
CA GLY A 122 -4.10 -10.96 19.37
C GLY A 122 -4.34 -10.85 20.87
N PRO A 123 -5.05 -11.82 21.45
CA PRO A 123 -5.39 -11.83 22.87
C PRO A 123 -4.23 -11.79 23.86
N ASP A 124 -3.08 -12.31 23.44
CA ASP A 124 -1.86 -12.35 24.23
C ASP A 124 -1.03 -11.06 24.09
N GLY A 125 -1.56 -10.05 23.38
CA GLY A 125 -0.88 -8.78 23.13
C GLY A 125 0.10 -8.81 21.97
N THR A 126 0.20 -9.92 21.22
CA THR A 126 1.09 -10.02 20.07
C THR A 126 0.42 -9.50 18.80
N PRO A 127 1.16 -8.85 17.88
CA PRO A 127 0.59 -8.44 16.60
C PRO A 127 0.34 -9.68 15.73
N THR A 128 -0.84 -9.76 15.12
CA THR A 128 -1.23 -10.86 14.22
C THR A 128 -1.36 -10.40 12.77
N ALA A 129 -1.57 -9.11 12.52
CA ALA A 129 -1.62 -8.52 11.18
C ALA A 129 -1.25 -7.03 11.21
N ILE A 130 -0.76 -6.53 10.08
CA ILE A 130 -0.66 -5.11 9.75
C ILE A 130 -1.24 -4.91 8.35
N GLY A 131 -2.02 -3.85 8.16
CA GLY A 131 -2.64 -3.60 6.86
C GLY A 131 -2.99 -2.15 6.63
N VAL A 132 -3.55 -1.87 5.45
CA VAL A 132 -4.08 -0.57 5.03
C VAL A 132 -5.57 -0.73 4.76
N ARG A 133 -6.36 0.21 5.29
CA ARG A 133 -7.78 0.38 4.98
C ARG A 133 -7.93 1.57 4.04
N LEU A 134 -8.71 1.41 2.98
CA LEU A 134 -9.06 2.46 2.03
C LEU A 134 -10.58 2.57 1.99
N ASP A 135 -11.11 3.77 2.21
CA ASP A 135 -12.55 4.02 2.03
C ASP A 135 -12.97 3.74 0.58
N ALA A 136 -14.21 3.31 0.36
CA ALA A 136 -14.75 3.14 -0.99
C ALA A 136 -14.54 4.38 -1.89
N ALA A 137 -14.75 5.56 -1.31
CA ALA A 137 -14.61 6.84 -1.98
C ALA A 137 -13.15 7.20 -2.31
N ALA A 138 -12.16 6.51 -1.73
CA ALA A 138 -10.75 6.74 -2.03
C ALA A 138 -10.38 6.30 -3.46
N LEU A 139 -11.18 5.43 -4.09
CA LEU A 139 -11.01 5.06 -5.50
C LEU A 139 -11.59 6.07 -6.50
N ASP A 140 -12.22 7.13 -5.99
CA ASP A 140 -12.80 8.24 -6.74
C ASP A 140 -12.01 9.51 -6.48
N GLY A 141 -12.02 10.46 -7.43
CA GLY A 141 -11.33 11.74 -7.25
C GLY A 141 -9.80 11.65 -7.20
N LEU A 142 -9.23 10.47 -7.47
CA LEU A 142 -7.80 10.27 -7.66
C LEU A 142 -7.29 11.13 -8.81
N THR A 143 -6.05 11.61 -8.68
CA THR A 143 -5.42 12.38 -9.74
C THR A 143 -5.32 11.56 -11.01
N SER A 144 -5.86 12.14 -12.07
CA SER A 144 -5.86 11.59 -13.40
C SER A 144 -5.65 12.76 -14.37
N GLY A 145 -4.92 12.50 -15.46
CA GLY A 145 -4.51 13.55 -16.38
C GLY A 145 -3.99 12.94 -17.69
N LEU A 146 -3.51 13.79 -18.59
CA LEU A 146 -2.89 13.33 -19.84
C LEU A 146 -1.47 12.77 -19.64
N LEU A 147 -0.84 13.11 -18.50
CA LEU A 147 0.53 12.71 -18.20
C LEU A 147 0.52 11.78 -16.97
N PRO A 148 1.42 10.77 -16.94
CA PRO A 148 1.62 9.94 -15.76
C PRO A 148 2.00 10.77 -14.53
N THR A 149 1.31 10.49 -13.45
CA THR A 149 1.58 11.00 -12.10
C THR A 149 1.60 9.85 -11.10
N THR A 150 2.57 9.92 -10.19
CA THR A 150 2.64 9.08 -8.98
C THR A 150 2.47 9.98 -7.77
N GLU A 151 1.56 9.62 -6.88
CA GLU A 151 1.36 10.27 -5.58
C GLU A 151 1.62 9.29 -4.45
N ALA A 152 2.60 9.60 -3.60
CA ALA A 152 2.93 8.78 -2.44
C ALA A 152 2.33 9.40 -1.18
N TYR A 153 1.59 8.59 -0.43
CA TYR A 153 1.01 8.94 0.86
C TYR A 153 1.73 8.15 1.95
N VAL A 154 2.42 8.83 2.86
CA VAL A 154 3.03 8.17 4.03
C VAL A 154 1.94 7.94 5.07
N LEU A 155 1.73 6.67 5.42
CA LEU A 155 0.73 6.25 6.39
C LEU A 155 1.45 5.75 7.65
N ASP A 156 1.31 6.51 8.74
CA ASP A 156 1.92 6.17 10.02
C ASP A 156 1.31 4.88 10.59
N VAL A 157 2.15 4.01 11.17
CA VAL A 157 1.70 2.84 11.95
C VAL A 157 0.99 3.33 13.22
N PRO A 158 -0.06 2.64 13.72
CA PRO A 158 -0.85 3.09 14.86
C PRO A 158 0.00 3.26 16.13
N ALA A 159 -0.12 4.42 16.78
CA ALA A 159 0.59 4.69 18.02
C ALA A 159 0.17 3.70 19.13
N GLY A 160 1.15 3.07 19.77
CA GLY A 160 0.91 2.10 20.84
C GLY A 160 0.54 0.69 20.36
N ALA A 161 0.59 0.44 19.05
CA ALA A 161 0.60 -0.93 18.54
C ALA A 161 1.88 -1.66 18.98
N PRO A 162 1.81 -2.98 19.23
CA PRO A 162 3.01 -3.77 19.46
C PRO A 162 3.87 -3.82 18.19
N ASP A 163 5.20 -3.84 18.39
CA ASP A 163 6.16 -3.79 17.30
C ASP A 163 6.02 -4.96 16.33
N THR A 164 6.04 -4.65 15.03
CA THR A 164 6.18 -5.63 13.94
C THR A 164 7.55 -5.45 13.27
N VAL A 165 7.80 -6.12 12.16
CA VAL A 165 8.98 -5.82 11.33
C VAL A 165 8.80 -4.60 10.42
N VAL A 166 7.56 -4.13 10.26
CA VAL A 166 7.22 -2.96 9.45
C VAL A 166 7.39 -1.71 10.29
N ASP A 167 8.20 -0.77 9.78
CA ASP A 167 8.45 0.53 10.36
C ASP A 167 7.36 1.55 9.96
N HIS A 168 7.09 1.64 8.66
CA HIS A 168 6.08 2.52 8.09
C HIS A 168 5.50 1.95 6.80
N VAL A 169 4.39 2.53 6.35
CA VAL A 169 3.73 2.15 5.10
C VAL A 169 3.63 3.37 4.19
N THR A 170 3.88 3.18 2.89
CA THR A 170 3.44 4.16 1.89
C THR A 170 2.38 3.53 0.99
N LEU A 171 1.38 4.35 0.65
CA LEU A 171 0.40 4.04 -0.38
C LEU A 171 0.69 4.94 -1.57
N ASP A 172 1.02 4.35 -2.71
CA ASP A 172 1.43 5.09 -3.89
C ASP A 172 0.37 4.90 -4.98
N TRP A 173 -0.21 6.00 -5.46
CA TRP A 173 -1.16 5.99 -6.57
C TRP A 173 -0.45 6.25 -7.90
N ASN A 174 -0.44 5.26 -8.80
CA ASN A 174 0.13 5.35 -10.14
C ASN A 174 -0.96 5.51 -11.19
N SER A 175 -1.28 6.76 -11.55
CA SER A 175 -2.42 7.13 -12.42
C SER A 175 -2.46 6.48 -13.82
N HIS A 176 -1.32 6.00 -14.32
CA HIS A 176 -1.17 5.36 -15.64
C HIS A 176 -0.37 4.05 -15.55
N GLY A 177 -0.14 3.58 -14.34
CA GLY A 177 0.86 2.57 -14.07
C GLY A 177 2.29 3.00 -14.40
N HIS A 178 3.20 2.02 -14.42
CA HIS A 178 4.61 2.17 -14.75
C HIS A 178 5.13 0.84 -15.33
N ASN A 179 6.42 0.74 -15.67
CA ASN A 179 7.08 -0.51 -16.09
C ASN A 179 6.24 -1.42 -17.03
N PRO A 180 5.83 -0.94 -18.21
CA PRO A 180 4.99 -1.70 -19.14
C PRO A 180 5.64 -3.00 -19.63
N GLU A 181 6.96 -3.11 -19.59
CA GLU A 181 7.71 -4.33 -19.85
C GLU A 181 7.39 -5.49 -18.89
N HIS A 182 6.88 -5.16 -17.70
CA HIS A 182 6.42 -6.12 -16.69
C HIS A 182 4.89 -6.21 -16.64
N GLY A 183 4.17 -5.44 -17.47
CA GLY A 183 2.71 -5.42 -17.50
C GLY A 183 2.07 -4.50 -16.47
N PHE A 184 2.84 -3.66 -15.78
CA PHE A 184 2.34 -2.74 -14.75
C PHE A 184 1.73 -1.45 -15.33
N ASP A 185 1.16 -1.51 -16.53
CA ASP A 185 0.75 -0.37 -17.36
C ASP A 185 -0.68 0.13 -17.13
N GLN A 186 -1.37 -0.43 -16.13
CA GLN A 186 -2.73 -0.03 -15.74
C GLN A 186 -2.69 0.88 -14.51
N PRO A 187 -3.67 1.78 -14.31
CA PRO A 187 -3.76 2.56 -13.09
C PRO A 187 -3.88 1.66 -11.85
N HIS A 188 -2.97 1.81 -10.90
CA HIS A 188 -2.86 0.91 -9.76
C HIS A 188 -2.31 1.61 -8.52
N PHE A 189 -2.47 0.94 -7.38
CA PHE A 189 -1.83 1.30 -6.13
C PHE A 189 -0.68 0.36 -5.81
N ASP A 190 0.37 0.92 -5.21
CA ASP A 190 1.45 0.16 -4.58
C ASP A 190 1.39 0.40 -3.07
N VAL A 191 1.45 -0.67 -2.28
CA VAL A 191 1.45 -0.57 -0.82
C VAL A 191 2.80 -1.03 -0.30
N HIS A 192 3.73 -0.10 -0.09
CA HIS A 192 5.05 -0.44 0.41
C HIS A 192 5.02 -0.59 1.94
N PHE A 193 5.14 -1.82 2.44
CA PHE A 193 5.40 -2.09 3.85
C PHE A 193 6.90 -2.09 4.11
N TYR A 194 7.46 -0.93 4.47
CA TYR A 194 8.91 -0.78 4.68
C TYR A 194 9.35 -1.41 5.99
N LEU A 195 10.43 -2.19 5.92
CA LEU A 195 11.06 -2.90 7.05
C LEU A 195 12.23 -2.11 7.66
N VAL A 196 12.47 -0.90 7.16
CA VAL A 196 13.56 0.00 7.54
C VAL A 196 13.02 1.39 7.80
N ASP A 197 13.75 2.17 8.59
CA ASP A 197 13.35 3.52 8.94
C ASP A 197 13.23 4.44 7.71
N THR A 198 12.35 5.45 7.84
CA THR A 198 12.15 6.50 6.81
C THR A 198 13.44 7.21 6.41
N ALA A 199 14.40 7.36 7.32
CA ALA A 199 15.69 7.98 7.02
C ALA A 199 16.53 7.13 6.04
N THR A 200 16.47 5.81 6.16
CA THR A 200 17.08 4.86 5.24
C THR A 200 16.43 4.96 3.87
N VAL A 201 15.10 5.00 3.81
CA VAL A 201 14.33 5.16 2.56
C VAL A 201 14.69 6.48 1.85
N GLU A 202 14.70 7.60 2.57
CA GLU A 202 15.08 8.91 2.03
C GLU A 202 16.55 8.97 1.57
N SER A 203 17.42 8.11 2.11
CA SER A 203 18.82 8.01 1.68
C SER A 203 19.02 7.32 0.32
N ILE A 204 17.98 6.62 -0.18
CA ILE A 204 17.98 5.96 -1.49
C ILE A 204 17.81 7.05 -2.57
N HIS A 205 18.88 7.81 -2.81
CA HIS A 205 18.85 8.93 -3.73
C HIS A 205 20.13 9.01 -4.58
N PRO A 206 20.03 9.15 -5.93
CA PRO A 206 21.19 9.19 -6.83
C PRO A 206 22.26 10.26 -6.54
N PHE A 207 21.93 11.29 -5.76
CA PHE A 207 22.86 12.37 -5.40
C PHE A 207 23.54 12.16 -4.03
N VAL A 208 23.16 11.11 -3.29
CA VAL A 208 23.80 10.74 -2.02
C VAL A 208 25.11 9.98 -2.30
N PRO A 209 26.25 10.36 -1.68
CA PRO A 209 27.52 9.66 -1.87
C PRO A 209 27.44 8.16 -1.58
N GLY A 210 27.98 7.36 -2.50
CA GLY A 210 27.96 5.89 -2.42
C GLY A 210 26.67 5.24 -2.93
N TYR A 211 25.75 5.99 -3.56
CA TYR A 211 24.52 5.43 -4.13
C TYR A 211 24.81 4.25 -5.08
N LEU A 212 25.72 4.41 -6.04
CA LEU A 212 26.02 3.37 -7.04
C LEU A 212 26.55 2.08 -6.42
N GLU A 213 27.39 2.18 -5.38
CA GLU A 213 27.93 1.02 -4.67
C GLU A 213 26.83 0.26 -3.93
N ARG A 214 25.94 0.99 -3.25
CA ARG A 214 24.81 0.41 -2.50
C ARG A 214 23.73 -0.16 -3.41
N ALA A 215 23.40 0.52 -4.50
CA ALA A 215 22.43 0.07 -5.51
C ALA A 215 22.88 -1.22 -6.22
N ALA A 216 24.18 -1.41 -6.39
CA ALA A 216 24.73 -2.62 -7.00
C ALA A 216 24.74 -3.84 -6.05
N LYS A 217 24.52 -3.63 -4.76
CA LYS A 217 24.68 -4.66 -3.73
C LYS A 217 23.36 -5.37 -3.45
N LEU A 218 23.26 -6.59 -3.97
CA LEU A 218 22.13 -7.47 -3.73
C LEU A 218 22.23 -8.14 -2.34
N PRO A 219 21.09 -8.43 -1.68
CA PRO A 219 21.08 -9.23 -0.47
C PRO A 219 21.56 -10.66 -0.75
N ASP A 220 22.04 -11.35 0.29
CA ASP A 220 22.24 -12.80 0.22
C ASP A 220 20.88 -13.46 -0.11
N PRO A 221 20.81 -14.39 -1.09
CA PRO A 221 19.55 -15.00 -1.51
C PRO A 221 18.73 -15.62 -0.36
N LYS A 222 19.38 -16.05 0.74
CA LYS A 222 18.65 -16.62 1.89
C LYS A 222 17.68 -15.63 2.55
N TYR A 223 17.88 -14.33 2.38
CA TYR A 223 17.09 -13.25 2.97
C TYR A 223 15.94 -12.76 2.07
N LEU A 224 15.80 -13.29 0.86
CA LEU A 224 14.63 -13.06 0.01
C LEU A 224 13.84 -14.36 -0.13
N PRO A 225 12.51 -14.29 -0.35
CA PRO A 225 11.74 -15.46 -0.69
C PRO A 225 12.24 -16.11 -1.98
N GLU A 226 12.26 -17.45 -2.01
CA GLU A 226 12.60 -18.20 -3.23
C GLU A 226 11.62 -17.87 -4.36
N GLY A 227 12.10 -17.89 -5.61
CA GLY A 227 11.28 -17.61 -6.80
C GLY A 227 11.19 -16.13 -7.17
N TYR A 228 11.87 -15.24 -6.44
CA TYR A 228 11.99 -13.82 -6.80
C TYR A 228 13.29 -13.51 -7.52
N ALA A 229 13.24 -12.61 -8.51
CA ALA A 229 14.41 -12.10 -9.23
C ALA A 229 14.37 -10.57 -9.34
N PRO A 230 15.52 -9.87 -9.46
CA PRO A 230 15.53 -8.42 -9.65
C PRO A 230 14.72 -8.02 -10.88
N SER A 231 13.98 -6.91 -10.79
CA SER A 231 13.19 -6.38 -11.90
C SER A 231 14.07 -6.00 -13.10
N ASP A 232 15.30 -5.55 -12.85
CA ASP A 232 16.30 -5.25 -13.88
C ASP A 232 17.55 -6.14 -13.74
N PRO A 233 18.06 -6.73 -14.85
CA PRO A 233 19.31 -7.50 -14.83
C PRO A 233 20.55 -6.67 -14.45
N GLN A 234 20.45 -5.34 -14.49
CA GLN A 234 21.42 -4.39 -13.98
C GLN A 234 20.81 -3.69 -12.74
N PRO A 235 21.13 -4.14 -11.51
CA PRO A 235 20.53 -3.63 -10.27
C PRO A 235 20.52 -2.09 -10.14
N ILE A 236 21.58 -1.44 -10.63
CA ILE A 236 21.71 0.03 -10.60
C ILE A 236 20.60 0.71 -11.42
N LEU A 237 20.20 0.13 -12.56
CA LEU A 237 19.16 0.69 -13.44
C LEU A 237 17.76 0.43 -12.89
N GLY A 238 17.55 -0.71 -12.24
CA GLY A 238 16.28 -1.07 -11.60
C GLY A 238 16.06 -0.47 -10.20
N THR A 239 17.07 0.15 -9.60
CA THR A 239 16.92 0.79 -8.28
C THR A 239 16.21 2.13 -8.43
N VAL A 240 15.02 2.24 -7.84
CA VAL A 240 14.19 3.44 -7.85
C VAL A 240 14.48 4.29 -6.61
N ALA A 241 14.62 5.60 -6.79
CA ALA A 241 14.85 6.51 -5.67
C ALA A 241 13.69 6.46 -4.67
N LYS A 242 14.01 6.46 -3.37
CA LYS A 242 13.05 6.30 -2.26
C LYS A 242 12.29 4.97 -2.19
N MET A 243 12.59 3.99 -3.03
CA MET A 243 11.94 2.67 -2.98
C MET A 243 13.00 1.58 -2.85
N GLY A 244 14.00 1.59 -3.74
CA GLY A 244 15.04 0.57 -3.81
C GLY A 244 14.92 -0.27 -5.08
N LEU A 245 15.63 -1.39 -5.09
CA LEU A 245 15.54 -2.38 -6.17
C LEU A 245 14.37 -3.31 -5.92
N HIS A 246 13.46 -3.38 -6.89
CA HIS A 246 12.29 -4.24 -6.86
C HIS A 246 12.66 -5.66 -7.33
N TRP A 247 11.95 -6.64 -6.79
CA TRP A 247 12.11 -8.05 -7.12
C TRP A 247 10.73 -8.62 -7.46
N LEU A 248 10.67 -9.31 -8.59
CA LEU A 248 9.45 -9.83 -9.18
C LEU A 248 9.36 -11.34 -8.97
N ASP A 249 8.15 -11.83 -8.74
CA ASP A 249 7.86 -13.26 -8.76
C ASP A 249 8.07 -13.83 -10.17
N THR A 250 9.03 -14.74 -10.31
CA THR A 250 9.35 -15.41 -11.59
C THR A 250 8.36 -16.50 -11.99
N THR A 251 7.42 -16.84 -11.11
CA THR A 251 6.36 -17.83 -11.36
C THR A 251 5.05 -17.21 -11.83
N GLU A 252 4.90 -15.89 -11.63
CA GLU A 252 3.73 -15.14 -12.10
C GLU A 252 3.72 -15.05 -13.63
N PRO A 253 2.55 -15.24 -14.27
CA PRO A 253 2.43 -15.11 -15.71
C PRO A 253 2.70 -13.68 -16.17
N HIS A 254 3.51 -13.52 -17.22
CA HIS A 254 3.72 -12.23 -17.86
C HIS A 254 2.45 -11.73 -18.55
N GLY A 255 2.09 -10.46 -18.37
CA GLY A 255 0.94 -9.83 -19.03
C GLY A 255 0.30 -8.75 -18.17
N HIS A 256 -0.94 -8.38 -18.51
CA HIS A 256 -1.71 -7.41 -17.72
C HIS A 256 -2.00 -7.99 -16.33
N PHE A 257 -1.39 -7.41 -15.32
CA PHE A 257 -1.62 -7.79 -13.92
C PHE A 257 -2.93 -7.18 -13.41
N THR A 258 -3.57 -7.86 -12.47
CA THR A 258 -4.64 -7.28 -11.65
C THR A 258 -4.15 -6.95 -10.25
N GLU A 259 -3.29 -7.81 -9.74
CA GLU A 259 -2.62 -7.74 -8.45
C GLU A 259 -1.31 -8.56 -8.53
N THR A 260 -0.33 -8.22 -7.70
CA THR A 260 0.90 -9.00 -7.48
C THR A 260 1.56 -8.56 -6.17
N VAL A 261 2.50 -9.35 -5.64
CA VAL A 261 3.36 -8.96 -4.50
C VAL A 261 4.82 -8.94 -4.92
N LEU A 262 5.47 -7.80 -4.69
CA LEU A 262 6.89 -7.58 -4.95
C LEU A 262 7.68 -7.59 -3.64
N GLN A 263 9.00 -7.75 -3.78
CA GLN A 263 9.94 -7.59 -2.67
C GLN A 263 10.93 -6.48 -3.01
N GLY A 264 11.49 -5.85 -1.97
CA GLY A 264 12.37 -4.71 -2.12
C GLY A 264 13.73 -4.89 -1.49
N SER A 265 14.78 -4.39 -2.11
CA SER A 265 16.12 -4.41 -1.52
C SER A 265 16.91 -3.12 -1.67
N TRP A 266 17.79 -2.87 -0.69
CA TRP A 266 18.76 -1.78 -0.71
C TRP A 266 20.00 -2.15 0.10
N ASP A 267 21.21 -1.88 -0.44
CA ASP A 267 22.51 -2.08 0.24
C ASP A 267 22.69 -3.50 0.83
N GLY A 268 22.21 -4.52 0.13
CA GLY A 268 22.27 -5.91 0.57
C GLY A 268 21.25 -6.29 1.65
N ARG A 269 20.19 -5.49 1.83
CA ARG A 269 19.10 -5.76 2.78
C ARG A 269 17.76 -5.92 2.07
N HIS A 270 16.91 -6.81 2.56
CA HIS A 270 15.48 -6.82 2.26
C HIS A 270 14.81 -5.68 3.05
N ILE A 271 14.10 -4.79 2.36
CA ILE A 271 13.63 -3.53 2.94
C ILE A 271 12.14 -3.25 2.77
N PHE A 272 11.42 -3.99 1.92
CA PHE A 272 9.97 -3.86 1.82
C PHE A 272 9.30 -5.13 1.27
N ILE A 273 8.01 -5.27 1.58
CA ILE A 273 7.05 -6.13 0.88
C ILE A 273 6.03 -5.19 0.25
N GLU A 274 5.70 -5.39 -1.03
CA GLU A 274 4.88 -4.46 -1.79
C GLU A 274 3.77 -5.18 -2.56
N PRO A 275 2.56 -5.24 -2.00
CA PRO A 275 1.37 -5.51 -2.78
C PRO A 275 1.08 -4.39 -3.78
N MET A 276 1.01 -4.73 -5.06
CA MET A 276 0.48 -3.85 -6.12
C MET A 276 -0.89 -4.36 -6.54
N MET A 277 -1.86 -3.46 -6.73
CA MET A 277 -3.18 -3.82 -7.22
C MET A 277 -3.81 -2.74 -8.10
N THR A 278 -4.35 -3.16 -9.24
CA THR A 278 -5.06 -2.26 -10.14
C THR A 278 -6.33 -1.70 -9.48
N ARG A 279 -6.59 -0.42 -9.72
CA ARG A 279 -7.78 0.25 -9.17
C ARG A 279 -9.08 -0.38 -9.64
N ASP A 280 -9.10 -0.88 -10.88
CA ASP A 280 -10.27 -1.55 -11.45
C ASP A 280 -10.51 -2.95 -10.83
N TRP A 281 -9.46 -3.72 -10.55
CA TRP A 281 -9.62 -4.98 -9.82
C TRP A 281 -10.08 -4.73 -8.38
N LEU A 282 -9.51 -3.74 -7.69
CA LEU A 282 -9.94 -3.37 -6.35
C LEU A 282 -11.41 -2.96 -6.31
N ALA A 283 -11.89 -2.19 -7.30
CA ALA A 283 -13.28 -1.79 -7.44
C ALA A 283 -14.26 -2.98 -7.59
N SER A 284 -13.78 -4.15 -8.04
CA SER A 284 -14.58 -5.38 -8.11
C SER A 284 -14.90 -6.01 -6.75
N ARG A 285 -14.30 -5.48 -5.66
CA ARG A 285 -14.40 -5.98 -4.28
C ARG A 285 -13.89 -7.42 -4.18
N PRO A 286 -12.59 -7.62 -4.42
CA PRO A 286 -12.00 -8.95 -4.36
C PRO A 286 -12.10 -9.54 -2.95
N ASP A 287 -11.97 -10.86 -2.89
CA ASP A 287 -11.85 -11.66 -1.66
C ASP A 287 -10.64 -12.59 -1.83
N LEU A 288 -9.45 -11.99 -1.85
CA LEU A 288 -8.18 -12.66 -2.09
C LEU A 288 -7.50 -13.01 -0.76
N HIS A 289 -7.05 -14.25 -0.64
CA HIS A 289 -6.23 -14.73 0.48
C HIS A 289 -5.16 -15.69 -0.02
N GLU A 290 -3.90 -15.39 0.27
CA GLU A 290 -2.75 -16.14 -0.22
C GLU A 290 -1.68 -16.34 0.86
N ASP A 291 -0.92 -17.43 0.71
CA ASP A 291 0.30 -17.65 1.48
C ASP A 291 1.42 -16.76 0.92
N LEU A 292 2.06 -15.98 1.79
CA LEU A 292 3.20 -15.17 1.40
C LEU A 292 4.48 -16.02 1.42
N ARG A 293 5.17 -16.16 0.29
CA ARG A 293 6.44 -16.90 0.23
C ARG A 293 7.46 -16.30 1.20
N GLN A 294 8.16 -17.17 1.92
CA GLN A 294 9.03 -16.79 3.04
C GLN A 294 10.51 -16.91 2.66
N PRO A 295 11.40 -16.04 3.16
CA PRO A 295 12.83 -16.26 3.09
C PRO A 295 13.26 -17.41 4.02
N SER A 296 14.44 -17.96 3.78
CA SER A 296 14.99 -19.07 4.59
C SER A 296 15.75 -18.59 5.84
N ALA A 297 16.14 -17.31 5.87
CA ALA A 297 16.75 -16.65 7.03
C ALA A 297 16.30 -15.19 7.10
N TYR A 298 16.52 -14.55 8.25
CA TYR A 298 16.06 -13.19 8.52
C TYR A 298 17.23 -12.31 8.98
N GLN A 299 17.30 -11.07 8.48
CA GLN A 299 18.37 -10.14 8.86
C GLN A 299 18.15 -9.48 10.21
N GLN A 300 16.89 -9.43 10.67
CA GLN A 300 16.49 -8.91 11.98
C GLN A 300 15.44 -9.83 12.60
N SER A 301 15.41 -9.88 13.94
CA SER A 301 14.34 -10.57 14.65
C SER A 301 13.10 -9.69 14.68
N GLY A 302 11.91 -10.31 14.63
CA GLY A 302 10.64 -9.59 14.71
C GLY A 302 9.46 -10.42 14.18
N TYR A 303 8.27 -9.84 14.20
CA TYR A 303 7.06 -10.47 13.69
C TYR A 303 6.91 -10.26 12.18
N TYR A 304 7.15 -11.31 11.38
CA TYR A 304 7.08 -11.29 9.92
C TYR A 304 5.76 -11.86 9.40
N PRO A 305 5.19 -11.32 8.31
CA PRO A 305 3.95 -11.83 7.73
C PRO A 305 4.16 -13.14 7.00
N THR A 306 3.16 -14.01 7.09
CA THR A 306 3.11 -15.30 6.40
C THR A 306 1.97 -15.37 5.40
N THR A 307 1.06 -14.41 5.41
CA THR A 307 -0.07 -14.34 4.48
C THR A 307 -0.23 -12.94 3.93
N TYR A 308 -0.86 -12.85 2.76
CA TYR A 308 -1.29 -11.61 2.14
C TYR A 308 -2.76 -11.73 1.75
N SER A 309 -3.52 -10.64 1.87
CA SER A 309 -4.92 -10.61 1.43
C SER A 309 -5.36 -9.24 0.97
N VAL A 310 -6.32 -9.24 0.04
CA VAL A 310 -7.06 -8.05 -0.38
C VAL A 310 -8.54 -8.37 -0.33
N THR A 311 -9.25 -7.70 0.55
CA THR A 311 -10.66 -7.98 0.84
C THR A 311 -11.50 -6.72 0.86
N TRP A 312 -12.82 -6.91 0.88
CA TRP A 312 -13.80 -5.85 1.05
C TRP A 312 -14.57 -6.05 2.37
N ASP A 313 -14.55 -5.03 3.22
CA ASP A 313 -15.32 -4.95 4.46
C ASP A 313 -16.66 -4.25 4.17
N ASP A 314 -17.72 -5.02 3.99
CA ASP A 314 -19.07 -4.49 3.73
C ASP A 314 -19.62 -3.64 4.88
N ALA A 315 -19.23 -3.92 6.12
CA ALA A 315 -19.75 -3.20 7.28
C ALA A 315 -19.12 -1.81 7.40
N ALA A 316 -17.82 -1.71 7.13
CA ALA A 316 -17.09 -0.45 7.13
C ALA A 316 -17.18 0.30 5.79
N GLY A 317 -17.48 -0.40 4.69
CA GLY A 317 -17.42 0.15 3.34
C GLY A 317 -15.97 0.45 2.90
N GLN A 318 -15.05 -0.47 3.19
CA GLN A 318 -13.61 -0.28 3.00
C GLN A 318 -12.97 -1.45 2.27
N TYR A 319 -11.96 -1.13 1.46
CA TYR A 319 -10.99 -2.10 0.96
C TYR A 319 -9.91 -2.32 2.02
N VAL A 320 -9.47 -3.56 2.18
CA VAL A 320 -8.47 -3.96 3.18
C VAL A 320 -7.34 -4.69 2.48
N VAL A 321 -6.14 -4.13 2.54
CA VAL A 321 -4.89 -4.77 2.08
C VAL A 321 -4.11 -5.18 3.33
N GLU A 322 -3.91 -6.47 3.55
CA GLU A 322 -3.34 -6.98 4.81
C GLU A 322 -2.13 -7.89 4.58
N LEU A 323 -1.08 -7.66 5.38
CA LEU A 323 -0.04 -8.62 5.67
C LEU A 323 -0.34 -9.28 7.01
N GLY A 324 -0.76 -10.55 6.95
CA GLY A 324 -1.28 -11.31 8.09
C GLY A 324 -0.36 -12.45 8.53
N GLY A 325 -0.83 -13.19 9.53
CA GLY A 325 -0.11 -14.35 10.07
C GLY A 325 1.22 -13.98 10.72
N LEU A 326 1.32 -12.75 11.25
CA LEU A 326 2.55 -12.21 11.81
C LEU A 326 3.16 -13.18 12.84
N THR A 327 4.33 -13.72 12.50
CA THR A 327 5.01 -14.78 13.24
C THR A 327 6.40 -14.31 13.64
N MET A 328 6.77 -14.49 14.91
CA MET A 328 8.10 -14.18 15.40
C MET A 328 9.16 -15.00 14.65
N ARG A 329 10.18 -14.32 14.13
CA ARG A 329 11.37 -14.90 13.51
C ARG A 329 12.61 -14.36 14.21
N GLU A 330 13.63 -15.20 14.29
CA GLU A 330 14.93 -14.82 14.83
C GLU A 330 15.94 -14.57 13.70
N ALA A 331 16.78 -13.57 13.88
CA ALA A 331 17.86 -13.26 12.95
C ALA A 331 18.81 -14.48 12.80
N SER A 332 19.19 -14.80 11.55
CA SER A 332 19.94 -16.03 11.21
C SER A 332 20.81 -15.94 9.95
#